data_AF-A0A0D3V9W3-F1
#
_entry.id   AF-A0A0D3V9W3-F1
#
_cell.length_a   1.000
_cell.length_b   1.000
_cell.length_c   1.000
_cell.angle_alpha   90.00
_cell.angle_beta   90.00
_cell.angle_gamma   90.00
#
_symmetry.space_group_name_H-M   'P 1'
#
loop_
_entity.id
_entity.type
_entity.pdbx_description
1 polymer ?
#
loop_
_entity_poly.entity_id
_entity_poly.type
_entity_poly.pdbx_seq_one_letter_code
_entity_poly.pdbx_strand_id
1 'polypeptide(L)'
;MKFDVQYLSFFVIKVESKEGQTDKSYKHYQTMDGYEYLDSDIKKFLDGEFTRISKRKVEKNPNTEQSPTKIGRFIVEPGHELTSNPNFNMLVRLRTVDDKDDYKNACDDLVRIYLDTSSVRGGALIIVQAALTTHPEDPFIFVLKCDFENKIARISEKNLVREIEMAISARNMKSIQYPYMPEEGLFEEWELKIHQSSHARYFEEFLKFITYEQSIPEIVNEHVMEFVQTYVENKWPDASHEERHQEERELELWAASDKRTLQEKWEPDQVVEAASRIVDIKPEIEIKFKLGDTYIKGFLADYGNKIHLTKLRDGYAVVIEGDAFTFDKSYSPVELLQPESFRSVAERLLQSQNEELHEEDDQ
;
A
#
# COMPACT_ATOMS: atom_id res chain seq x y z
N MET A 1 8.84 15.80 15.91
CA MET A 1 7.44 15.49 16.26
C MET A 1 7.27 15.13 17.72
N LYS A 2 6.63 16.03 18.46
CA LYS A 2 6.06 15.80 19.78
C LYS A 2 4.62 16.33 19.72
N PHE A 3 3.67 15.52 20.18
CA PHE A 3 2.25 15.84 20.18
C PHE A 3 1.79 16.14 21.59
N ASP A 4 1.02 17.20 21.75
CA ASP A 4 0.33 17.54 22.99
C ASP A 4 -1.14 17.16 22.84
N VAL A 5 -1.61 16.26 23.70
CA VAL A 5 -3.00 15.80 23.69
C VAL A 5 -3.90 16.87 24.30
N GLN A 6 -4.96 17.23 23.58
CA GLN A 6 -6.00 18.16 24.02
C GLN A 6 -7.15 17.40 24.67
N TYR A 7 -7.69 16.40 23.96
CA TYR A 7 -8.67 15.45 24.49
C TYR A 7 -8.39 14.02 24.04
N LEU A 8 -8.80 13.07 24.87
CA LEU A 8 -8.77 11.64 24.57
C LEU A 8 -10.04 10.98 25.09
N SER A 9 -10.70 10.18 24.26
CA SER A 9 -11.85 9.36 24.67
C SER A 9 -11.58 7.88 24.46
N PHE A 10 -11.82 7.08 25.49
CA PHE A 10 -11.56 5.64 25.53
C PHE A 10 -12.87 4.84 25.55
N PHE A 11 -13.02 3.98 24.54
CA PHE A 11 -14.16 3.08 24.40
C PHE A 11 -13.71 1.63 24.33
N VAL A 12 -14.57 0.74 24.84
CA VAL A 12 -14.42 -0.71 24.67
C VAL A 12 -15.55 -1.22 23.80
N ILE A 13 -15.17 -1.87 22.71
CA ILE A 13 -16.06 -2.50 21.75
C ILE A 13 -16.21 -3.97 22.12
N LYS A 14 -17.45 -4.43 22.22
CA LYS A 14 -17.81 -5.83 22.46
C LYS A 14 -18.59 -6.35 21.25
N VAL A 15 -18.16 -7.49 20.75
CA VAL A 15 -18.81 -8.19 19.65
C VAL A 15 -19.05 -9.62 20.12
N GLU A 16 -20.31 -9.98 20.34
CA GLU A 16 -20.72 -11.33 20.72
C GLU A 16 -21.49 -11.96 19.55
N SER A 17 -21.04 -13.12 19.09
CA SER A 17 -21.77 -13.90 18.08
C SER A 17 -22.54 -15.02 18.77
N LYS A 18 -23.88 -14.93 18.78
CA LYS A 18 -24.77 -16.00 19.28
C LYS A 18 -25.79 -16.36 18.20
N GLU A 19 -25.90 -17.65 17.89
CA GLU A 19 -26.97 -18.24 17.07
C GLU A 19 -27.28 -17.49 15.75
N GLY A 20 -26.24 -17.02 15.06
CA GLY A 20 -26.40 -16.34 13.76
C GLY A 20 -26.72 -14.85 13.83
N GLN A 21 -26.91 -14.28 15.03
CA GLN A 21 -26.94 -12.83 15.23
C GLN A 21 -25.63 -12.36 15.88
N THR A 22 -25.07 -11.27 15.33
CA THR A 22 -23.90 -10.61 15.90
C THR A 22 -24.40 -9.42 16.70
N ASP A 23 -24.33 -9.52 18.03
CA ASP A 23 -24.63 -8.41 18.93
C ASP A 23 -23.38 -7.54 19.08
N LYS A 24 -23.55 -6.24 18.83
CA LYS A 24 -22.48 -5.25 18.77
C LYS A 24 -22.80 -4.15 19.76
N SER A 25 -21.96 -3.97 20.76
CA SER A 25 -22.13 -2.92 21.75
C SER A 25 -20.81 -2.25 22.07
N TYR A 26 -20.89 -1.08 22.68
CA TYR A 26 -19.73 -0.36 23.17
C TYR A 26 -19.97 0.19 24.56
N LYS A 27 -18.89 0.38 25.31
CA LYS A 27 -18.89 1.06 26.60
C LYS A 27 -17.87 2.19 26.56
N HIS A 28 -18.33 3.42 26.79
CA HIS A 28 -17.45 4.54 27.13
C HIS A 28 -16.87 4.32 28.53
N TYR A 29 -15.54 4.45 28.66
CA TYR A 29 -14.87 4.33 29.96
C TYR A 29 -14.53 5.69 30.53
N GLN A 30 -13.86 6.52 29.73
CA GLN A 30 -13.37 7.81 30.19
C GLN A 30 -13.08 8.72 29.01
N THR A 31 -13.40 10.00 29.19
CA THR A 31 -12.82 11.09 28.40
C THR A 31 -11.87 11.85 29.31
N MET A 32 -10.68 12.16 28.81
CA MET A 32 -9.64 12.91 29.49
C MET A 32 -9.33 14.19 28.73
N ASP A 33 -9.09 15.29 29.44
CA ASP A 33 -8.43 16.47 28.89
C ASP A 33 -6.89 16.32 28.92
N GLY A 34 -6.18 17.33 28.42
CA GLY A 34 -4.72 17.31 28.37
C GLY A 34 -4.04 17.17 29.73
N TYR A 35 -4.60 17.74 30.80
CA TYR A 35 -4.03 17.64 32.15
C TYR A 35 -4.22 16.23 32.72
N GLU A 36 -5.43 15.68 32.62
CA GLU A 36 -5.73 14.32 33.05
C GLU A 36 -4.92 13.29 32.25
N TYR A 37 -4.70 13.55 30.95
CA TYR A 37 -3.85 12.72 30.11
C TYR A 37 -2.39 12.73 30.59
N LEU A 38 -1.84 13.89 30.96
CA LEU A 38 -0.45 14.02 31.42
C LEU A 38 -0.16 13.18 32.66
N ASP A 39 -1.14 13.08 33.57
CA ASP A 39 -1.04 12.30 34.82
C ASP A 39 -1.44 10.82 34.66
N SER A 40 -1.91 10.42 33.47
CA SER A 40 -2.43 9.08 33.21
C SER A 40 -1.34 8.04 32.91
N ASP A 41 -1.60 6.78 33.25
CA ASP A 41 -0.74 5.66 32.83
C ASP A 41 -0.83 5.36 31.33
N ILE A 42 -1.93 5.76 30.65
CA ILE A 42 -2.11 5.54 29.20
C ILE A 42 -1.15 6.42 28.37
N LYS A 43 -0.67 7.54 28.92
CA LYS A 43 0.37 8.36 28.32
C LYS A 43 1.62 7.56 27.96
N LYS A 44 2.08 6.71 28.88
CA LYS A 44 3.26 5.84 28.67
C LYS A 44 3.07 4.87 27.51
N PHE A 45 1.82 4.52 27.20
CA PHE A 45 1.46 3.65 26.09
C PHE A 45 1.34 4.42 24.76
N LEU A 46 0.80 5.65 24.76
CA LEU A 46 0.43 6.37 23.54
C LEU A 46 1.44 7.40 23.02
N ASP A 47 2.24 8.04 23.90
CA ASP A 47 3.12 9.16 23.50
C ASP A 47 4.05 8.81 22.32
N GLY A 48 4.63 7.61 22.37
CA GLY A 48 5.52 7.12 21.31
C GLY A 48 4.77 6.75 20.03
N GLU A 49 3.50 6.39 20.15
CA GLU A 49 2.71 5.86 19.03
C GLU A 49 2.27 6.96 18.08
N PHE A 50 1.90 8.15 18.54
CA PHE A 50 1.55 9.27 17.65
C PHE A 50 2.69 9.59 16.68
N THR A 51 3.92 9.67 17.20
CA THR A 51 5.12 9.88 16.38
C THR A 51 5.36 8.73 15.40
N ARG A 52 5.16 7.47 15.83
CA ARG A 52 5.31 6.30 14.95
C ARG A 52 4.26 6.30 13.85
N ILE A 53 3.01 6.66 14.14
CA ILE A 53 1.92 6.76 13.17
C ILE A 53 2.25 7.84 12.15
N SER A 54 2.62 9.04 12.62
CA SER A 54 2.97 10.16 11.74
C SER A 54 4.17 9.88 10.86
N LYS A 55 5.22 9.23 11.37
CA LYS A 55 6.42 8.87 10.60
C LYS A 55 6.28 7.60 9.76
N ARG A 56 5.18 6.84 9.91
CA ARG A 56 4.98 5.60 9.16
C ARG A 56 4.96 5.93 7.67
N LYS A 57 5.88 5.31 6.93
CA LYS A 57 6.01 5.51 5.49
C LYS A 57 4.72 5.08 4.80
N VAL A 58 4.25 5.91 3.89
CA VAL A 58 3.10 5.65 3.03
C VAL A 58 3.46 6.16 1.65
N GLU A 59 3.03 5.44 0.63
CA GLU A 59 3.19 5.83 -0.77
C GLU A 59 1.81 6.17 -1.32
N LYS A 60 1.74 7.17 -2.19
CA LYS A 60 0.49 7.56 -2.84
C LYS A 60 -0.09 6.38 -3.63
N ASN A 61 0.73 5.74 -4.45
CA ASN A 61 0.39 4.50 -5.15
C ASN A 61 1.25 3.36 -4.60
N PRO A 62 0.69 2.47 -3.76
CA PRO A 62 1.48 1.41 -3.13
C PRO A 62 2.00 0.38 -4.12
N ASN A 63 3.19 -0.18 -3.88
CA ASN A 63 3.77 -1.24 -4.72
C ASN A 63 3.08 -2.61 -4.57
N THR A 64 2.06 -2.71 -3.74
CA THR A 64 1.30 -3.94 -3.45
C THR A 64 -0.16 -3.60 -3.25
N GLU A 65 -1.08 -4.42 -3.78
CA GLU A 65 -2.54 -4.24 -3.62
C GLU A 65 -2.96 -4.17 -2.13
N GLN A 66 -2.36 -5.02 -1.30
CA GLN A 66 -2.68 -5.12 0.12
C GLN A 66 -1.71 -4.32 1.00
N SER A 67 -1.42 -3.07 0.62
CA SER A 67 -0.60 -2.19 1.45
C SER A 67 -1.29 -1.92 2.80
N PRO A 68 -0.60 -2.15 3.93
CA PRO A 68 -1.18 -1.93 5.24
C PRO A 68 -1.34 -0.43 5.57
N THR A 69 -0.58 0.45 4.92
CA THR A 69 -0.68 1.91 5.10
C THR A 69 -1.13 2.53 3.79
N LYS A 70 -2.17 3.36 3.82
CA LYS A 70 -2.76 4.00 2.65
C LYS A 70 -3.10 5.46 2.93
N ILE A 71 -3.09 6.27 1.88
CA ILE A 71 -3.66 7.62 1.89
C ILE A 71 -5.06 7.52 1.32
N GLY A 72 -6.04 8.06 2.04
CA GLY A 72 -7.42 8.17 1.58
C GLY A 72 -7.75 9.62 1.30
N ARG A 73 -8.47 9.90 0.21
CA ARG A 73 -8.94 11.23 -0.17
C ARG A 73 -10.45 11.32 -0.04
N PHE A 74 -10.98 12.41 0.52
CA PHE A 74 -12.43 12.61 0.62
C PHE A 74 -13.06 12.71 -0.77
N ILE A 75 -14.15 11.98 -0.97
CA ILE A 75 -14.96 12.03 -2.19
C ILE A 75 -15.85 13.27 -2.12
N VAL A 76 -15.77 14.13 -3.14
CA VAL A 76 -16.58 15.34 -3.26
C VAL A 76 -17.06 15.45 -4.70
N GLU A 77 -18.33 15.81 -4.88
CA GLU A 77 -18.89 16.02 -6.20
C GLU A 77 -18.27 17.27 -6.87
N PRO A 78 -18.10 17.29 -8.21
CA PRO A 78 -17.56 18.45 -8.90
C PRO A 78 -18.33 19.73 -8.59
N GLY A 79 -17.62 20.78 -8.14
CA GLY A 79 -18.22 22.07 -7.77
C GLY A 79 -18.68 22.18 -6.32
N HIS A 80 -18.56 21.11 -5.51
CA HIS A 80 -18.83 21.13 -4.08
C HIS A 80 -17.55 21.23 -3.24
N GLU A 81 -17.69 21.69 -2.00
CA GLU A 81 -16.61 21.76 -1.02
C GLU A 81 -16.52 20.49 -0.15
N LEU A 82 -15.42 20.33 0.59
CA LEU A 82 -15.23 19.23 1.56
C LEU A 82 -16.36 19.10 2.58
N THR A 83 -17.04 20.20 2.89
CA THR A 83 -18.19 20.24 3.81
C THR A 83 -19.41 19.45 3.30
N SER A 84 -19.43 19.05 2.03
CA SER A 84 -20.43 18.11 1.51
C SER A 84 -20.16 16.65 1.91
N ASN A 85 -18.92 16.32 2.32
CA ASN A 85 -18.52 14.97 2.68
C ASN A 85 -18.85 14.65 4.16
N PRO A 86 -19.67 13.62 4.46
CA PRO A 86 -20.04 13.28 5.83
C PRO A 86 -18.87 12.83 6.72
N ASN A 87 -17.89 12.11 6.16
CA ASN A 87 -16.70 11.67 6.91
C ASN A 87 -15.79 12.85 7.26
N PHE A 88 -15.65 13.82 6.35
CA PHE A 88 -14.93 15.07 6.61
C PHE A 88 -15.57 15.85 7.75
N ASN A 89 -16.90 16.10 7.68
CA ASN A 89 -17.62 16.85 8.71
C ASN A 89 -17.50 16.23 10.11
N MET A 90 -17.57 14.89 10.20
CA MET A 90 -17.36 14.16 11.45
C MET A 90 -15.96 14.41 12.04
N LEU A 91 -14.92 14.30 11.21
CA LEU A 91 -13.54 14.46 11.64
C LEU A 91 -13.21 15.93 11.97
N VAL A 92 -13.73 16.89 11.21
CA VAL A 92 -13.59 18.32 11.51
C VAL A 92 -14.29 18.66 12.81
N ARG A 93 -15.50 18.15 13.06
CA ARG A 93 -16.18 18.35 14.35
C ARG A 93 -15.33 17.85 15.52
N LEU A 94 -14.74 16.65 15.41
CA LEU A 94 -13.81 16.16 16.43
C LEU A 94 -12.57 17.06 16.59
N ARG A 95 -12.07 17.63 15.48
CA ARG A 95 -10.89 18.49 15.44
C ARG A 95 -11.13 19.87 16.06
N THR A 96 -12.35 20.40 15.99
CA THR A 96 -12.66 21.79 16.42
C THR A 96 -13.34 21.90 17.78
N VAL A 97 -13.80 20.79 18.36
CA VAL A 97 -14.42 20.83 19.69
C VAL A 97 -13.37 21.19 20.75
N ASP A 98 -13.77 22.09 21.65
CA ASP A 98 -12.97 22.69 22.72
C ASP A 98 -13.56 22.46 24.12
N ASP A 99 -14.58 21.60 24.21
CA ASP A 99 -15.18 21.16 25.47
C ASP A 99 -15.16 19.63 25.60
N LYS A 100 -14.93 19.17 26.83
CA LYS A 100 -14.75 17.75 27.15
C LYS A 100 -16.02 16.93 26.95
N ASP A 101 -17.19 17.47 27.30
CA ASP A 101 -18.46 16.76 27.15
C ASP A 101 -18.89 16.74 25.68
N ASP A 102 -18.71 17.84 24.96
CA ASP A 102 -18.95 17.88 23.52
C ASP A 102 -18.00 16.96 22.75
N TYR A 103 -16.74 16.84 23.20
CA TYR A 103 -15.76 15.96 22.56
C TYR A 103 -16.17 14.50 22.71
N LYS A 104 -16.66 14.14 23.89
CA LYS A 104 -17.25 12.82 24.15
C LYS A 104 -18.44 12.55 23.23
N ASN A 105 -19.36 13.51 23.08
CA ASN A 105 -20.54 13.36 22.23
C ASN A 105 -20.15 13.18 20.75
N ALA A 106 -19.18 13.95 20.26
CA ALA A 106 -18.65 13.80 18.90
C ALA A 106 -17.95 12.44 18.71
N CYS A 107 -17.27 11.93 19.74
CA CYS A 107 -16.67 10.61 19.74
C CYS A 107 -17.72 9.49 19.69
N ASP A 108 -18.85 9.64 20.39
CA ASP A 108 -19.96 8.68 20.39
C ASP A 108 -20.53 8.50 18.98
N ASP A 109 -20.69 9.60 18.22
CA ASP A 109 -21.14 9.55 16.82
C ASP A 109 -20.19 8.71 15.95
N LEU A 110 -18.86 8.90 16.12
CA LEU A 110 -17.85 8.12 15.41
C LEU A 110 -17.93 6.62 15.77
N VAL A 111 -18.05 6.30 17.07
CA VAL A 111 -18.10 4.91 17.56
C VAL A 111 -19.31 4.18 17.00
N ARG A 112 -20.47 4.85 16.90
CA ARG A 112 -21.68 4.28 16.30
C ARG A 112 -21.47 3.90 14.84
N ILE A 113 -20.87 4.79 14.04
CA ILE A 113 -20.54 4.51 12.64
C ILE A 113 -19.57 3.33 12.54
N TYR A 114 -18.58 3.24 13.43
CA TYR A 114 -17.66 2.10 13.48
C TYR A 114 -18.37 0.77 13.80
N LEU A 115 -19.35 0.77 14.71
CA LEU A 115 -20.14 -0.44 15.03
C LEU A 115 -20.99 -0.93 13.86
N ASP A 116 -21.50 -0.02 13.03
CA ASP A 116 -22.32 -0.36 11.87
C ASP A 116 -21.54 -1.05 10.74
N THR A 117 -20.21 -1.10 10.81
CA THR A 117 -19.38 -1.80 9.82
C THR A 117 -19.56 -3.32 9.89
N SER A 118 -19.53 -4.00 8.73
CA SER A 118 -19.63 -5.46 8.64
C SER A 118 -18.49 -6.18 9.34
N SER A 119 -17.29 -5.59 9.29
CA SER A 119 -16.04 -6.18 9.80
C SER A 119 -15.65 -5.70 11.20
N VAL A 120 -16.59 -5.18 12.00
CA VAL A 120 -16.32 -4.70 13.36
C VAL A 120 -15.68 -5.79 14.22
N ARG A 121 -14.60 -5.42 14.92
CA ARG A 121 -13.92 -6.30 15.87
C ARG A 121 -13.92 -5.68 17.26
N GLY A 122 -14.09 -6.53 18.27
CA GLY A 122 -13.91 -6.16 19.67
C GLY A 122 -12.50 -5.64 19.96
N GLY A 123 -12.35 -4.92 21.06
CA GLY A 123 -11.10 -4.26 21.44
C GLY A 123 -11.32 -2.90 22.07
N ALA A 124 -10.24 -2.13 22.20
CA ALA A 124 -10.31 -0.72 22.58
C ALA A 124 -10.32 0.17 21.33
N LEU A 125 -11.18 1.18 21.34
CA LEU A 125 -11.19 2.27 20.37
C LEU A 125 -10.88 3.56 21.14
N ILE A 126 -9.79 4.22 20.75
CA ILE A 126 -9.26 5.41 21.42
C ILE A 126 -9.27 6.53 20.38
N ILE A 127 -9.97 7.61 20.66
CA ILE A 127 -10.07 8.78 19.79
C ILE A 127 -9.32 9.90 20.48
N VAL A 128 -8.34 10.49 19.81
CA VAL A 128 -7.43 11.49 20.38
C VAL A 128 -7.41 12.72 19.49
N GLN A 129 -7.62 13.88 20.10
CA GLN A 129 -7.32 15.18 19.51
C GLN A 129 -5.96 15.62 20.08
N ALA A 130 -4.97 15.79 19.21
CA ALA A 130 -3.62 16.15 19.62
C ALA A 130 -2.98 17.09 18.61
N ALA A 131 -2.34 18.16 19.09
CA ALA A 131 -1.65 19.13 18.26
C ALA A 131 -0.15 18.87 18.26
N LEU A 132 0.53 19.22 17.16
CA LEU A 132 1.98 19.27 17.19
C LEU A 132 2.41 20.42 18.10
N THR A 133 3.38 20.18 18.96
CA THR A 133 4.02 21.22 19.80
C THR A 133 4.46 22.46 19.01
N THR A 134 4.83 22.30 17.73
CA THR A 134 5.24 23.39 16.84
C THR A 134 4.08 24.07 16.12
N HIS A 135 2.89 23.44 16.06
CA HIS A 135 1.68 23.91 15.39
C HIS A 135 0.46 23.64 16.29
N PRO A 136 0.32 24.37 17.41
CA PRO A 136 -0.70 24.08 18.43
C PRO A 136 -2.13 24.40 17.97
N GLU A 137 -2.28 25.32 17.02
CA GLU A 137 -3.58 25.77 16.48
C GLU A 137 -4.23 24.74 15.54
N ASP A 138 -3.46 23.77 15.06
CA ASP A 138 -3.88 22.80 14.05
C ASP A 138 -3.85 21.37 14.60
N PRO A 139 -4.86 20.97 15.39
CA PRO A 139 -4.88 19.64 15.97
C PRO A 139 -5.13 18.55 14.92
N PHE A 140 -4.59 17.38 15.18
CA PHE A 140 -4.89 16.13 14.49
C PHE A 140 -5.92 15.32 15.26
N ILE A 141 -6.69 14.54 14.54
CA ILE A 141 -7.48 13.43 15.04
C ILE A 141 -6.75 12.13 14.76
N PHE A 142 -6.41 11.43 15.83
CA PHE A 142 -5.98 10.04 15.80
C PHE A 142 -7.11 9.13 16.26
N VAL A 143 -7.48 8.16 15.42
CA VAL A 143 -8.39 7.08 15.83
C VAL A 143 -7.59 5.80 15.92
N LEU A 144 -7.45 5.26 17.12
CA LEU A 144 -6.62 4.09 17.41
C LEU A 144 -7.50 2.91 17.79
N LYS A 145 -7.35 1.81 17.06
CA LYS A 145 -8.03 0.55 17.37
C LYS A 145 -7.00 -0.47 17.85
N CYS A 146 -7.14 -0.90 19.09
CA CYS A 146 -6.29 -1.91 19.73
C CYS A 146 -7.09 -3.20 19.94
N ASP A 147 -6.51 -4.33 19.56
CA ASP A 147 -7.04 -5.65 19.91
C ASP A 147 -6.74 -5.95 21.40
N PHE A 148 -7.63 -6.69 22.07
CA PHE A 148 -7.35 -7.20 23.41
C PHE A 148 -6.51 -8.47 23.32
N GLU A 149 -5.49 -8.53 24.16
CA GLU A 149 -4.76 -9.76 24.45
C GLU A 149 -5.25 -10.30 25.80
N ASN A 150 -5.65 -11.58 25.80
CA ASN A 150 -6.19 -12.25 26.99
C ASN A 150 -5.05 -12.86 27.84
N LYS A 151 -5.25 -12.91 29.16
CA LYS A 151 -4.40 -13.65 30.11
C LYS A 151 -2.91 -13.23 30.08
N ILE A 152 -2.64 -11.93 30.19
CA ILE A 152 -1.27 -11.42 30.31
C ILE A 152 -0.88 -11.32 31.79
N ALA A 153 0.26 -11.92 32.14
CA ALA A 153 0.91 -11.73 33.43
C ALA A 153 1.91 -10.56 33.34
N ARG A 154 1.72 -9.50 34.13
CA ARG A 154 2.71 -8.42 34.25
C ARG A 154 3.54 -8.63 35.51
N ILE A 155 4.85 -8.74 35.34
CA ILE A 155 5.82 -8.82 36.46
C ILE A 155 6.06 -7.39 36.96
N SER A 156 5.86 -7.18 38.27
CA SER A 156 6.10 -5.91 38.96
C SER A 156 7.14 -6.14 40.05
N GLU A 157 8.06 -5.20 40.24
CA GLU A 157 9.14 -5.31 41.26
C GLU A 157 8.61 -5.47 42.69
N LYS A 158 7.36 -5.05 42.97
CA LYS A 158 6.74 -5.14 44.30
C LYS A 158 5.80 -6.32 44.49
N ASN A 159 5.31 -6.95 43.41
CA ASN A 159 4.43 -8.12 43.42
C ASN A 159 4.79 -8.98 42.21
N LEU A 160 5.32 -10.20 42.45
CA LEU A 160 5.97 -11.04 41.44
C LEU A 160 5.13 -11.27 40.17
N VAL A 161 3.80 -11.31 40.28
CA VAL A 161 2.88 -11.42 39.14
C VAL A 161 1.58 -10.67 39.46
N ARG A 162 1.20 -9.69 38.64
CA ARG A 162 -0.17 -9.16 38.58
C ARG A 162 -0.86 -9.76 37.37
N GLU A 163 -1.91 -10.55 37.60
CA GLU A 163 -2.76 -11.06 36.53
C GLU A 163 -3.59 -9.90 35.98
N ILE A 164 -3.44 -9.63 34.69
CA ILE A 164 -4.22 -8.65 33.96
C ILE A 164 -5.21 -9.44 33.09
N GLU A 165 -6.50 -9.30 33.38
CA GLU A 165 -7.57 -10.03 32.70
C GLU A 165 -7.61 -9.70 31.19
N MET A 166 -7.43 -8.42 30.84
CA MET A 166 -7.34 -7.92 29.46
C MET A 166 -6.32 -6.79 29.35
N ALA A 167 -5.46 -6.86 28.33
CA ALA A 167 -4.47 -5.82 28.02
C ALA A 167 -4.62 -5.35 26.56
N ILE A 168 -4.30 -4.08 26.31
CA ILE A 168 -4.19 -3.52 24.96
C ILE A 168 -2.74 -3.61 24.47
N SER A 169 -2.56 -3.88 23.18
CA SER A 169 -1.25 -4.08 22.58
C SER A 169 -1.03 -3.10 21.41
N ALA A 170 0.14 -2.47 21.39
CA ALA A 170 0.55 -1.58 20.30
C ALA A 170 1.03 -2.34 19.05
N ARG A 171 1.35 -3.65 19.17
CA ARG A 171 2.02 -4.43 18.12
C ARG A 171 1.22 -4.47 16.81
N ASN A 172 -0.09 -4.59 16.91
CA ASN A 172 -1.01 -4.64 15.77
C ASN A 172 -2.04 -3.50 15.83
N MET A 173 -1.66 -2.38 16.44
CA MET A 173 -2.52 -1.22 16.56
C MET A 173 -2.78 -0.62 15.18
N LYS A 174 -4.04 -0.25 15.00
CA LYS A 174 -4.59 0.25 13.74
C LYS A 174 -4.89 1.70 13.98
N SER A 175 -4.55 2.57 13.04
CA SER A 175 -4.68 4.01 13.25
C SER A 175 -5.26 4.71 12.03
N ILE A 176 -6.06 5.75 12.29
CA ILE A 176 -6.33 6.83 11.35
C ILE A 176 -5.60 8.07 11.88
N GLN A 177 -5.01 8.85 10.98
CA GLN A 177 -4.49 10.19 11.23
C GLN A 177 -5.16 11.15 10.23
N TYR A 178 -5.86 12.16 10.75
CA TYR A 178 -6.44 13.25 9.97
C TYR A 178 -6.10 14.60 10.63
N PRO A 179 -5.66 15.63 9.89
CA PRO A 179 -5.29 15.62 8.48
C PRO A 179 -4.11 14.69 8.18
N TYR A 180 -3.95 14.30 6.91
CA TYR A 180 -2.69 13.71 6.48
C TYR A 180 -1.57 14.76 6.58
N MET A 181 -0.38 14.32 7.00
CA MET A 181 0.80 15.16 7.13
C MET A 181 1.93 14.53 6.33
N PRO A 182 2.13 14.93 5.06
CA PRO A 182 3.22 14.43 4.23
C PRO A 182 4.59 14.84 4.79
N GLU A 183 4.72 16.07 5.27
CA GLU A 183 5.94 16.62 5.88
C GLU A 183 5.60 17.33 7.20
N GLU A 184 6.56 17.44 8.13
CA GLU A 184 6.31 18.05 9.44
C GLU A 184 5.85 19.51 9.29
N GLY A 185 4.58 19.78 9.63
CA GLY A 185 3.96 21.10 9.50
C GLY A 185 3.20 21.35 8.19
N LEU A 186 3.23 20.41 7.23
CA LEU A 186 2.40 20.45 6.03
C LEU A 186 1.15 19.60 6.26
N PHE A 187 -0.03 20.20 6.13
CA PHE A 187 -1.31 19.55 6.40
C PHE A 187 -2.13 19.44 5.12
N GLU A 188 -2.53 18.22 4.77
CA GLU A 188 -3.40 17.94 3.62
C GLU A 188 -4.82 17.67 4.12
N GLU A 189 -5.67 18.70 4.12
CA GLU A 189 -7.06 18.60 4.63
C GLU A 189 -7.97 17.70 3.77
N TRP A 190 -7.60 17.50 2.52
CA TRP A 190 -8.33 16.61 1.60
C TRP A 190 -8.04 15.13 1.84
N GLU A 191 -7.04 14.84 2.67
CA GLU A 191 -6.48 13.50 2.80
C GLU A 191 -6.40 13.07 4.27
N LEU A 192 -6.46 11.76 4.46
CA LEU A 192 -6.13 11.12 5.72
C LEU A 192 -5.23 9.93 5.50
N LYS A 193 -4.49 9.55 6.54
CA LYS A 193 -3.66 8.35 6.51
C LYS A 193 -4.28 7.27 7.38
N ILE A 194 -4.44 6.09 6.80
CA ILE A 194 -4.83 4.90 7.55
C ILE A 194 -3.67 3.92 7.65
N HIS A 195 -3.64 3.20 8.76
CA HIS A 195 -2.81 2.03 8.95
C HIS A 195 -3.65 0.88 9.51
N GLN A 196 -3.65 -0.23 8.78
CA GLN A 196 -4.36 -1.45 9.11
C GLN A 196 -3.58 -2.70 8.72
N SER A 197 -3.99 -3.86 9.24
CA SER A 197 -3.48 -5.14 8.76
C SER A 197 -3.88 -5.31 7.28
N SER A 198 -2.99 -5.85 6.44
CA SER A 198 -3.18 -6.01 4.99
C SER A 198 -4.50 -6.70 4.59
N HIS A 199 -4.95 -7.67 5.38
CA HIS A 199 -6.19 -8.41 5.15
C HIS A 199 -7.44 -7.76 5.72
N ALA A 200 -7.31 -6.61 6.37
CA ALA A 200 -8.39 -5.99 7.10
C ALA A 200 -8.83 -4.70 6.40
N ARG A 201 -10.13 -4.57 6.15
CA ARG A 201 -10.74 -3.43 5.45
C ARG A 201 -11.68 -2.61 6.34
N TYR A 202 -11.58 -2.74 7.66
CA TYR A 202 -12.52 -2.10 8.59
C TYR A 202 -12.48 -0.57 8.50
N PHE A 203 -11.32 0.07 8.32
CA PHE A 203 -11.28 1.53 8.17
C PHE A 203 -11.76 1.99 6.80
N GLU A 204 -11.60 1.16 5.77
CA GLU A 204 -12.14 1.41 4.44
C GLU A 204 -13.68 1.31 4.46
N GLU A 205 -14.25 0.33 5.17
CA GLU A 205 -15.70 0.19 5.37
C GLU A 205 -16.29 1.28 6.29
N PHE A 206 -15.53 1.70 7.30
CA PHE A 206 -15.89 2.76 8.24
C PHE A 206 -15.94 4.14 7.57
N LEU A 207 -15.04 4.39 6.61
CA LEU A 207 -14.89 5.66 5.90
C LEU A 207 -15.46 5.58 4.48
N LYS A 208 -16.78 5.39 4.38
CA LYS A 208 -17.49 5.12 3.11
C LYS A 208 -17.31 6.20 2.03
N PHE A 209 -17.09 7.45 2.42
CA PHE A 209 -16.97 8.57 1.48
C PHE A 209 -15.51 8.98 1.25
N ILE A 210 -14.59 8.02 1.32
CA ILE A 210 -13.17 8.21 1.04
C ILE A 210 -12.75 7.22 -0.04
N THR A 211 -12.03 7.72 -1.03
CA THR A 211 -11.39 6.91 -2.05
C THR A 211 -9.93 6.68 -1.70
N TYR A 212 -9.37 5.56 -2.13
CA TYR A 212 -7.97 5.23 -1.96
C TYR A 212 -7.34 5.11 -3.33
N GLU A 213 -6.13 5.63 -3.45
CA GLU A 213 -5.35 5.56 -4.68
C GLU A 213 -5.06 4.10 -5.05
N GLN A 214 -5.12 3.80 -6.33
CA GLN A 214 -4.82 2.47 -6.85
C GLN A 214 -3.36 2.10 -6.59
N SER A 215 -3.12 0.83 -6.31
CA SER A 215 -1.78 0.28 -6.23
C SER A 215 -1.15 0.18 -7.62
N ILE A 216 0.18 0.14 -7.66
CA ILE A 216 0.92 -0.02 -8.91
C ILE A 216 0.52 -1.29 -9.67
N PRO A 217 0.34 -2.46 -9.04
CA PRO A 217 -0.18 -3.64 -9.74
C PRO A 217 -1.56 -3.42 -10.38
N GLU A 218 -2.49 -2.73 -9.68
CA GLU A 218 -3.83 -2.43 -10.22
C GLU A 218 -3.74 -1.51 -11.44
N ILE A 219 -2.96 -0.42 -11.34
CA ILE A 219 -2.74 0.53 -12.45
C ILE A 219 -2.11 -0.16 -13.65
N VAL A 220 -1.05 -0.96 -13.43
CA VAL A 220 -0.38 -1.71 -14.50
C VAL A 220 -1.35 -2.69 -15.16
N ASN A 221 -2.14 -3.41 -14.37
CA ASN A 221 -3.11 -4.37 -14.90
C ASN A 221 -4.19 -3.69 -15.74
N GLU A 222 -4.79 -2.60 -15.24
CA GLU A 222 -5.81 -1.84 -15.96
C GLU A 222 -5.29 -1.35 -17.32
N HIS A 223 -4.12 -0.69 -17.36
CA HIS A 223 -3.55 -0.21 -18.61
C HIS A 223 -3.14 -1.33 -19.56
N VAL A 224 -2.52 -2.41 -19.06
CA VAL A 224 -2.19 -3.56 -19.92
C VAL A 224 -3.45 -4.15 -20.54
N MET A 225 -4.55 -4.23 -19.79
CA MET A 225 -5.83 -4.72 -20.31
C MET A 225 -6.46 -3.77 -21.35
N GLU A 226 -6.39 -2.45 -21.14
CA GLU A 226 -6.82 -1.45 -22.14
C GLU A 226 -6.03 -1.61 -23.46
N PHE A 227 -4.72 -1.82 -23.37
CA PHE A 227 -3.87 -2.07 -24.53
C PHE A 227 -4.18 -3.40 -25.21
N VAL A 228 -4.46 -4.46 -24.44
CA VAL A 228 -4.91 -5.75 -24.97
C VAL A 228 -6.19 -5.59 -25.78
N GLN A 229 -7.19 -4.92 -25.23
CA GLN A 229 -8.46 -4.65 -25.93
C GLN A 229 -8.20 -3.89 -27.24
N THR A 230 -7.44 -2.81 -27.18
CA THR A 230 -7.06 -2.01 -28.36
C THR A 230 -6.30 -2.86 -29.39
N TYR A 231 -5.41 -3.75 -28.96
CA TYR A 231 -4.65 -4.64 -29.84
C TYR A 231 -5.57 -5.66 -30.54
N VAL A 232 -6.48 -6.30 -29.79
CA VAL A 232 -7.43 -7.28 -30.35
C VAL A 232 -8.35 -6.62 -31.37
N GLU A 233 -8.87 -5.43 -31.05
CA GLU A 233 -9.70 -4.63 -31.96
C GLU A 233 -8.98 -4.33 -33.28
N ASN A 234 -7.73 -3.92 -33.22
CA ASN A 234 -6.94 -3.54 -34.40
C ASN A 234 -6.47 -4.73 -35.24
N LYS A 235 -6.09 -5.84 -34.60
CA LYS A 235 -5.55 -7.01 -35.31
C LYS A 235 -6.64 -7.86 -35.97
N TRP A 236 -7.86 -7.83 -35.44
CA TRP A 236 -8.99 -8.58 -35.96
C TRP A 236 -10.21 -7.69 -36.25
N PRO A 237 -10.10 -6.67 -37.12
CA PRO A 237 -11.16 -5.68 -37.36
C PRO A 237 -12.45 -6.29 -37.96
N ASP A 238 -12.35 -7.48 -38.55
CA ASP A 238 -13.45 -8.20 -39.19
C ASP A 238 -13.81 -9.54 -38.51
N ALA A 239 -13.15 -9.92 -37.40
CA ALA A 239 -13.46 -11.18 -36.72
C ALA A 239 -14.83 -11.14 -36.03
N SER A 240 -15.45 -12.31 -35.90
CA SER A 240 -16.72 -12.44 -35.19
C SER A 240 -16.55 -12.03 -33.72
N HIS A 241 -17.62 -11.54 -33.10
CA HIS A 241 -17.62 -11.15 -31.69
C HIS A 241 -17.19 -12.31 -30.76
N GLU A 242 -17.41 -13.56 -31.17
CA GLU A 242 -17.00 -14.75 -30.40
C GLU A 242 -15.48 -14.99 -30.44
N GLU A 243 -14.84 -14.84 -31.61
CA GLU A 243 -13.39 -15.03 -31.75
C GLU A 243 -12.59 -13.96 -30.98
N ARG A 244 -13.05 -12.70 -31.03
CA ARG A 244 -12.42 -11.60 -30.24
C ARG A 244 -12.56 -11.83 -28.75
N HIS A 245 -13.77 -12.17 -28.29
CA HIS A 245 -14.04 -12.38 -26.87
C HIS A 245 -13.27 -13.59 -26.32
N GLN A 246 -12.99 -14.59 -27.16
CA GLN A 246 -12.19 -15.74 -26.75
C GLN A 246 -10.72 -15.36 -26.55
N GLU A 247 -10.13 -14.59 -27.46
CA GLU A 247 -8.75 -14.09 -27.34
C GLU A 247 -8.57 -13.14 -26.15
N GLU A 248 -9.52 -12.24 -25.91
CA GLU A 248 -9.54 -11.36 -24.73
C GLU A 248 -9.59 -12.17 -23.44
N ARG A 249 -10.47 -13.19 -23.38
CA ARG A 249 -10.60 -14.05 -22.21
C ARG A 249 -9.32 -14.85 -21.95
N GLU A 250 -8.63 -15.32 -22.99
CA GLU A 250 -7.34 -16.00 -22.83
C GLU A 250 -6.27 -15.06 -22.26
N LEU A 251 -6.26 -13.80 -22.69
CA LEU A 251 -5.34 -12.78 -22.17
C LEU A 251 -5.67 -12.35 -20.74
N GLU A 252 -6.95 -12.26 -20.38
CA GLU A 252 -7.41 -12.04 -19.00
C GLU A 252 -6.99 -13.19 -18.08
N LEU A 253 -7.16 -14.43 -18.53
CA LEU A 253 -6.74 -15.62 -17.79
C LEU A 253 -5.21 -15.68 -17.62
N TRP A 254 -4.45 -15.22 -18.62
CA TRP A 254 -3.00 -15.06 -18.50
C TRP A 254 -2.62 -13.97 -17.50
N ALA A 255 -3.29 -12.81 -17.52
CA ALA A 255 -3.08 -11.73 -16.56
C ALA A 255 -3.41 -12.17 -15.13
N ALA A 256 -4.41 -13.04 -14.94
CA ALA A 256 -4.77 -13.59 -13.64
C ALA A 256 -3.87 -14.76 -13.16
N SER A 257 -2.94 -15.26 -13.99
CA SER A 257 -2.09 -16.40 -13.65
C SER A 257 -0.93 -16.02 -12.71
N ASP A 258 -0.67 -16.89 -11.71
CA ASP A 258 0.45 -16.79 -10.76
C ASP A 258 1.83 -17.04 -11.40
N LYS A 259 1.87 -17.77 -12.53
CA LYS A 259 3.08 -18.01 -13.31
C LYS A 259 2.85 -17.51 -14.72
N ARG A 260 3.52 -16.40 -15.05
CA ARG A 260 3.44 -15.77 -16.37
C ARG A 260 4.70 -16.07 -17.16
N THR A 261 4.53 -16.48 -18.41
CA THR A 261 5.60 -16.62 -19.41
C THR A 261 5.45 -15.56 -20.47
N LEU A 262 6.53 -15.27 -21.21
CA LEU A 262 6.47 -14.41 -22.37
C LEU A 262 5.47 -14.98 -23.40
N GLN A 263 4.56 -14.13 -23.90
CA GLN A 263 3.49 -14.54 -24.81
C GLN A 263 3.81 -14.31 -26.29
N GLU A 264 4.85 -13.52 -26.59
CA GLU A 264 5.25 -13.20 -27.98
C GLU A 264 4.13 -12.61 -28.86
N LYS A 265 3.16 -11.92 -28.26
CA LYS A 265 2.01 -11.34 -28.99
C LYS A 265 2.24 -9.92 -29.50
N TRP A 266 3.14 -9.16 -28.87
CA TRP A 266 3.40 -7.75 -29.18
C TRP A 266 4.83 -7.55 -29.68
N GLU A 267 4.96 -6.65 -30.65
CA GLU A 267 6.25 -6.16 -31.12
C GLU A 267 6.89 -5.22 -30.08
N PRO A 268 8.24 -5.08 -30.07
CA PRO A 268 8.93 -4.23 -29.10
C PRO A 268 8.38 -2.79 -29.02
N ASP A 269 8.08 -2.17 -30.16
CA ASP A 269 7.55 -0.80 -30.20
C ASP A 269 6.17 -0.68 -29.53
N GLN A 270 5.32 -1.72 -29.64
CA GLN A 270 4.02 -1.75 -28.98
C GLN A 270 4.18 -1.86 -27.45
N VAL A 271 5.17 -2.64 -27.00
CA VAL A 271 5.50 -2.75 -25.58
C VAL A 271 6.07 -1.42 -25.05
N VAL A 272 6.88 -0.70 -25.84
CA VAL A 272 7.37 0.65 -25.48
C VAL A 272 6.22 1.65 -25.37
N GLU A 273 5.27 1.64 -26.31
CA GLU A 273 4.08 2.49 -26.22
C GLU A 273 3.29 2.18 -24.95
N ALA A 274 3.04 0.90 -24.67
CA ALA A 274 2.34 0.47 -23.47
C ALA A 274 3.08 0.88 -22.18
N ALA A 275 4.39 0.68 -22.15
CA ALA A 275 5.24 1.08 -21.04
C ALA A 275 5.18 2.58 -20.78
N SER A 276 5.17 3.42 -21.83
CA SER A 276 5.19 4.88 -21.67
C SER A 276 3.97 5.41 -20.88
N ARG A 277 2.76 4.91 -21.15
CA ARG A 277 1.55 5.32 -20.42
C ARG A 277 1.63 4.97 -18.93
N ILE A 278 2.25 3.84 -18.59
CA ILE A 278 2.42 3.41 -17.21
C ILE A 278 3.54 4.24 -16.52
N VAL A 279 4.63 4.51 -17.24
CA VAL A 279 5.77 5.32 -16.76
C VAL A 279 5.37 6.76 -16.49
N ASP A 280 4.44 7.33 -17.25
CA ASP A 280 3.89 8.68 -17.02
C ASP A 280 3.23 8.82 -15.63
N ILE A 281 2.66 7.73 -15.10
CA ILE A 281 2.04 7.70 -13.77
C ILE A 281 3.10 7.52 -12.68
N LYS A 282 4.03 6.58 -12.89
CA LYS A 282 5.17 6.36 -11.97
C LYS A 282 6.43 6.02 -12.77
N PRO A 283 7.40 6.95 -12.86
CA PRO A 283 8.62 6.72 -13.63
C PRO A 283 9.49 5.59 -13.10
N GLU A 284 9.45 5.36 -11.79
CA GLU A 284 10.28 4.37 -11.08
C GLU A 284 9.66 2.97 -11.02
N ILE A 285 8.75 2.62 -11.93
CA ILE A 285 8.18 1.26 -11.97
C ILE A 285 9.28 0.26 -12.29
N GLU A 286 9.42 -0.74 -11.43
CA GLU A 286 10.44 -1.79 -11.58
C GLU A 286 9.92 -2.92 -12.48
N ILE A 287 10.75 -3.38 -13.41
CA ILE A 287 10.59 -4.68 -14.09
C ILE A 287 11.51 -5.70 -13.44
N LYS A 288 10.96 -6.90 -13.20
CA LYS A 288 11.64 -8.02 -12.55
C LYS A 288 11.30 -9.32 -13.26
N PHE A 289 12.31 -10.03 -13.75
CA PHE A 289 12.12 -11.33 -14.38
C PHE A 289 13.36 -12.20 -14.20
N LYS A 290 13.19 -13.51 -14.43
CA LYS A 290 14.27 -14.50 -14.34
C LYS A 290 14.55 -15.06 -15.72
N LEU A 291 15.81 -15.08 -16.14
CA LEU A 291 16.28 -15.76 -17.35
C LEU A 291 17.23 -16.88 -16.93
N GLY A 292 16.75 -18.13 -17.00
CA GLY A 292 17.47 -19.28 -16.41
C GLY A 292 17.62 -19.12 -14.90
N ASP A 293 18.86 -19.02 -14.42
CA ASP A 293 19.19 -18.75 -13.02
C ASP A 293 19.54 -17.30 -12.71
N THR A 294 19.55 -16.44 -13.73
CA THR A 294 19.86 -15.02 -13.57
C THR A 294 18.59 -14.25 -13.24
N TYR A 295 18.63 -13.46 -12.16
CA TYR A 295 17.57 -12.52 -11.81
C TYR A 295 17.92 -11.14 -12.36
N ILE A 296 17.05 -10.59 -13.20
CA ILE A 296 17.21 -9.26 -13.79
C ILE A 296 16.20 -8.31 -13.14
N LYS A 297 16.70 -7.15 -12.73
CA LYS A 297 15.90 -6.05 -12.16
C LYS A 297 16.31 -4.73 -12.83
N GLY A 298 15.33 -3.95 -13.29
CA GLY A 298 15.54 -2.62 -13.87
C GLY A 298 14.26 -1.79 -13.80
N PHE A 299 14.25 -0.62 -14.45
CA PHE A 299 13.03 0.18 -14.57
C PHE A 299 12.29 -0.14 -15.88
N LEU A 300 10.96 -0.05 -15.87
CA LEU A 300 10.12 -0.21 -17.06
C LEU A 300 10.46 0.86 -18.11
N ALA A 301 10.78 2.07 -17.67
CA ALA A 301 11.22 3.18 -18.52
C ALA A 301 12.53 2.89 -19.29
N ASP A 302 13.33 1.93 -18.82
CA ASP A 302 14.57 1.54 -19.50
C ASP A 302 14.33 0.51 -20.61
N TYR A 303 13.13 -0.10 -20.70
CA TYR A 303 12.80 -1.06 -21.75
C TYR A 303 12.76 -0.38 -23.14
N GLY A 304 13.41 -1.01 -24.12
CA GLY A 304 13.54 -0.47 -25.48
C GLY A 304 14.61 0.60 -25.65
N ASN A 305 15.20 1.08 -24.56
CA ASN A 305 16.33 2.02 -24.59
C ASN A 305 17.62 1.37 -24.04
N LYS A 306 17.62 0.99 -22.76
CA LYS A 306 18.78 0.35 -22.12
C LYS A 306 18.61 -1.15 -21.91
N ILE A 307 17.37 -1.63 -21.79
CA ILE A 307 17.05 -3.04 -21.61
C ILE A 307 16.35 -3.54 -22.88
N HIS A 308 16.97 -4.52 -23.53
CA HIS A 308 16.46 -5.14 -24.74
C HIS A 308 16.29 -6.63 -24.53
N LEU A 309 15.11 -7.14 -24.88
CA LEU A 309 14.81 -8.57 -24.89
C LEU A 309 14.88 -9.05 -26.33
N THR A 310 15.62 -10.12 -26.59
CA THR A 310 15.74 -10.68 -27.94
C THR A 310 15.75 -12.20 -27.92
N LYS A 311 15.44 -12.81 -29.06
CA LYS A 311 15.61 -14.24 -29.26
C LYS A 311 17.06 -14.54 -29.59
N LEU A 312 17.58 -15.60 -28.99
CA LEU A 312 18.90 -16.14 -29.29
C LEU A 312 18.80 -17.66 -29.31
N ARG A 313 18.92 -18.26 -30.50
CA ARG A 313 18.67 -19.69 -30.74
C ARG A 313 17.22 -20.06 -30.38
N ASP A 314 17.01 -21.16 -29.66
CA ASP A 314 15.71 -21.58 -29.12
C ASP A 314 15.35 -20.89 -27.80
N GLY A 315 16.19 -19.96 -27.35
CA GLY A 315 16.03 -19.26 -26.07
C GLY A 315 15.94 -17.74 -26.23
N TYR A 316 16.20 -17.08 -25.11
CA TYR A 316 16.14 -15.62 -25.00
C TYR A 316 17.48 -15.08 -24.49
N ALA A 317 17.82 -13.88 -24.94
CA ALA A 317 18.91 -13.09 -24.42
C ALA A 317 18.40 -11.73 -23.97
N VAL A 318 19.07 -11.17 -22.97
CA VAL A 318 18.81 -9.81 -22.47
C VAL A 318 20.07 -9.00 -22.70
N VAL A 319 19.95 -7.87 -23.38
CA VAL A 319 21.03 -6.90 -23.53
C VAL A 319 20.74 -5.72 -22.60
N ILE A 320 21.70 -5.38 -21.75
CA ILE A 320 21.60 -4.28 -20.79
C ILE A 320 22.73 -3.30 -21.07
N GLU A 321 22.38 -2.05 -21.34
CA GLU A 321 23.31 -0.95 -21.55
C GLU A 321 23.46 -0.10 -20.27
N GLY A 322 24.68 0.35 -20.00
CA GLY A 322 24.98 1.25 -18.90
C GLY A 322 26.37 1.87 -19.03
N ASP A 323 26.60 2.95 -18.30
CA ASP A 323 27.80 3.78 -18.45
C ASP A 323 29.01 3.24 -17.68
N ALA A 324 28.78 2.45 -16.63
CA ALA A 324 29.83 1.92 -15.77
C ALA A 324 29.39 0.65 -15.03
N PHE A 325 30.35 -0.24 -14.77
CA PHE A 325 30.17 -1.37 -13.86
C PHE A 325 30.49 -0.95 -12.43
N THR A 326 29.65 -1.35 -11.47
CA THR A 326 29.90 -1.21 -10.04
C THR A 326 29.86 -2.60 -9.41
N PHE A 327 30.88 -2.96 -8.65
CA PHE A 327 31.00 -4.25 -7.98
C PHE A 327 30.88 -4.07 -6.46
N ASP A 328 30.34 -5.07 -5.79
CA ASP A 328 30.29 -5.13 -4.33
C ASP A 328 31.68 -5.38 -3.73
N LYS A 329 31.81 -5.36 -2.40
CA LYS A 329 33.09 -5.43 -1.67
C LYS A 329 33.89 -6.74 -1.84
N SER A 330 33.39 -7.71 -2.60
CA SER A 330 34.04 -8.99 -2.87
C SER A 330 34.80 -8.94 -4.19
N TYR A 331 36.04 -9.44 -4.20
CA TYR A 331 36.87 -9.49 -5.40
C TYR A 331 36.43 -10.58 -6.38
N SER A 332 36.24 -10.22 -7.65
CA SER A 332 35.95 -11.11 -8.78
C SER A 332 36.97 -10.90 -9.91
N PRO A 333 37.50 -11.97 -10.54
CA PRO A 333 38.36 -11.84 -11.72
C PRO A 333 37.73 -11.05 -12.87
N VAL A 334 36.39 -11.00 -12.92
CA VAL A 334 35.63 -10.22 -13.92
C VAL A 334 35.92 -8.72 -13.82
N GLU A 335 36.30 -8.22 -12.64
CA GLU A 335 36.68 -6.81 -12.44
C GLU A 335 37.92 -6.40 -13.25
N LEU A 336 38.75 -7.38 -13.64
CA LEU A 336 39.96 -7.16 -14.45
C LEU A 336 39.73 -7.40 -15.95
N LEU A 337 38.49 -7.70 -16.36
CA LEU A 337 38.14 -7.93 -17.75
C LEU A 337 38.35 -6.66 -18.58
N GLN A 338 39.12 -6.78 -19.66
CA GLN A 338 39.07 -5.81 -20.75
C GLN A 338 37.91 -6.19 -21.67
N PRO A 339 36.81 -5.42 -21.71
CA PRO A 339 35.62 -5.81 -22.45
C PRO A 339 35.88 -5.80 -23.96
N GLU A 340 35.43 -6.85 -24.64
CA GLU A 340 35.36 -6.90 -26.10
C GLU A 340 34.24 -6.00 -26.63
N SER A 341 34.26 -5.68 -27.94
CA SER A 341 33.17 -4.92 -28.55
C SER A 341 31.87 -5.76 -28.61
N PHE A 342 30.70 -5.11 -28.49
CA PHE A 342 29.40 -5.78 -28.61
C PHE A 342 29.28 -6.59 -29.91
N ARG A 343 29.76 -6.02 -31.03
CA ARG A 343 29.76 -6.68 -32.33
C ARG A 343 30.53 -8.01 -32.32
N SER A 344 31.72 -8.02 -31.73
CA SER A 344 32.55 -9.23 -31.62
C SER A 344 31.86 -10.31 -30.80
N VAL A 345 31.21 -9.93 -29.69
CA VAL A 345 30.45 -10.86 -28.85
C VAL A 345 29.24 -11.40 -29.61
N ALA A 346 28.49 -10.52 -30.29
CA ALA A 346 27.31 -10.90 -31.08
C ALA A 346 27.68 -11.86 -32.23
N GLU A 347 28.74 -11.56 -32.99
CA GLU A 347 29.23 -12.45 -34.04
C GLU A 347 29.65 -13.81 -33.49
N ARG A 348 30.31 -13.88 -32.33
CA ARG A 348 30.66 -15.14 -31.66
C ARG A 348 29.43 -15.94 -31.21
N LEU A 349 28.42 -15.27 -30.66
CA LEU A 349 27.16 -15.91 -30.25
C LEU A 349 26.37 -16.46 -31.45
N LEU A 350 26.48 -15.81 -32.61
CA LEU A 350 25.91 -16.29 -33.88
C LEU A 350 26.76 -17.36 -34.55
N GLN A 351 28.10 -17.32 -34.48
CA GLN A 351 28.95 -18.34 -35.11
C GLN A 351 28.90 -19.68 -34.40
N SER A 352 28.81 -19.68 -33.07
CA SER A 352 28.56 -20.89 -32.28
C SER A 352 27.23 -21.59 -32.64
N GLN A 353 26.33 -20.94 -33.39
CA GLN A 353 25.13 -21.55 -33.99
C GLN A 353 25.48 -22.51 -35.14
N ASN A 354 26.51 -22.21 -35.94
CA ASN A 354 26.86 -23.00 -37.12
C ASN A 354 27.68 -24.24 -36.77
N GLU A 355 28.46 -24.20 -35.68
CA GLU A 355 29.26 -25.35 -35.24
C GLU A 355 28.40 -26.44 -34.59
N GLU A 356 27.39 -26.10 -33.78
CA GLU A 356 26.44 -27.06 -33.19
C GLU A 356 25.58 -27.76 -34.27
N LEU A 357 25.18 -27.05 -35.34
CA LEU A 357 24.42 -27.64 -36.46
C LEU A 357 25.26 -28.58 -37.34
N HIS A 358 26.56 -28.33 -37.48
CA HIS A 358 27.46 -29.22 -38.24
C HIS A 358 27.81 -30.50 -37.48
N GLU A 359 27.77 -30.52 -36.15
CA GLU A 359 27.98 -31.75 -35.36
C GLU A 359 26.75 -32.69 -35.36
N GLU A 360 25.53 -32.19 -35.61
CA GLU A 360 24.33 -33.03 -35.77
C GLU A 360 24.19 -33.64 -37.17
N ASP A 361 24.67 -32.99 -38.23
CA ASP A 361 24.65 -33.51 -39.61
C ASP A 361 25.74 -34.55 -39.89
N ASP A 362 26.79 -34.62 -39.05
CA ASP A 362 27.91 -35.58 -39.15
C ASP A 362 27.74 -36.84 -38.24
N GLN A 363 26.55 -37.06 -37.64
CA GLN A 363 26.20 -38.27 -36.86
C GLN A 363 25.30 -39.29 -37.57
#